data_AF-A0A3L6JR39-F1
#
_entry.id   AF-A0A3L6JR39-F1
#
_cell.length_a   1.000
_cell.length_b   1.000
_cell.length_c   1.000
_cell.angle_alpha   90.00
_cell.angle_beta   90.00
_cell.angle_gamma   90.00
#
_symmetry.space_group_name_H-M   'P 1'
#
loop_
_entity.id
_entity.type
_entity.pdbx_description
1 polymer ?
#
loop_
_entity_poly.entity_id
_entity_poly.type
_entity_poly.pdbx_seq_one_letter_code
_entity_poly.pdbx_strand_id
1 'polypeptide(L)'
;MSTAVRKYILPCAGYDRPGGNTSRRAAEKLASHHGDVTIGSMGALFTQRPGEMRELRSSRVICIDGCGTKCASVLADARGVKDALIISIPEVSSAVKGDQDKAQSVVDAVEAVFVREAAGEKQTQAPEEEAGPELLEETFDKFTLRVKGDLRYSDNDFWVSVENGNVRVGVSDFLQQMMSDVYYVRLAEVGTHIQMFDEAGAMESTKTLLEIIVPVSGTIVERNSKLEDSPELINEDPYGRGWLYVVNPDDITELELLKNASEYMTHALSKAKKEIGKKVKD
;
A
#
# COMPACT_ATOMS: atom_id res chain seq x y z
N MET A 1 -27.46 32.74 2.18
CA MET A 1 -27.07 32.00 0.96
C MET A 1 -25.85 31.19 1.32
N SER A 2 -25.99 29.86 1.46
CA SER A 2 -24.86 28.99 1.76
C SER A 2 -23.87 29.06 0.58
N THR A 3 -22.69 29.62 0.80
CA THR A 3 -21.62 29.61 -0.20
C THR A 3 -21.16 28.16 -0.36
N ALA A 4 -21.65 27.49 -1.41
CA ALA A 4 -21.19 26.14 -1.75
C ALA A 4 -19.66 26.15 -1.88
N VAL A 5 -19.00 25.27 -1.13
CA VAL A 5 -17.54 25.11 -1.18
C VAL A 5 -17.19 24.62 -2.58
N ARG A 6 -16.38 25.39 -3.31
CA ARG A 6 -15.92 24.99 -4.65
C ARG A 6 -15.11 23.70 -4.54
N LYS A 7 -15.27 22.82 -5.53
CA LYS A 7 -14.55 21.56 -5.62
C LYS A 7 -13.57 21.61 -6.78
N TYR A 8 -12.35 21.16 -6.55
CA TYR A 8 -11.28 21.15 -7.55
C TYR A 8 -10.88 19.70 -7.83
N ILE A 9 -11.22 19.20 -9.01
CA ILE A 9 -10.96 17.82 -9.42
C ILE A 9 -9.63 17.76 -10.16
N LEU A 10 -8.72 16.92 -9.68
CA LEU A 10 -7.45 16.64 -10.34
C LEU A 10 -7.49 15.23 -10.96
N PRO A 11 -7.74 15.10 -12.27
CA PRO A 11 -7.70 13.82 -12.95
C PRO A 11 -6.25 13.38 -13.22
N CYS A 12 -6.07 12.08 -13.36
CA CYS A 12 -4.82 11.44 -13.77
C CYS A 12 -4.31 12.02 -15.11
N ALA A 13 -2.99 12.16 -15.23
CA ALA A 13 -2.35 12.70 -16.43
C ALA A 13 -2.17 11.67 -17.58
N GLY A 14 -2.43 10.38 -17.33
CA GLY A 14 -2.20 9.29 -18.29
C GLY A 14 -3.30 9.14 -19.34
N TYR A 15 -3.53 10.17 -20.16
CA TYR A 15 -4.61 10.21 -21.18
C TYR A 15 -4.54 9.07 -22.21
N ASP A 16 -3.35 8.52 -22.44
CA ASP A 16 -3.06 7.41 -23.34
C ASP A 16 -3.38 6.03 -22.72
N ARG A 17 -3.63 5.96 -21.41
CA ARG A 17 -3.93 4.73 -20.69
C ARG A 17 -5.42 4.63 -20.35
N PRO A 18 -6.00 3.41 -20.32
CA PRO A 18 -7.41 3.21 -20.01
C PRO A 18 -7.85 3.91 -18.71
N GLY A 19 -7.07 3.77 -17.64
CA GLY A 19 -7.39 4.37 -16.34
C GLY A 19 -7.32 5.90 -16.34
N GLY A 20 -6.42 6.52 -17.11
CA GLY A 20 -6.38 7.98 -17.22
C GLY A 20 -7.51 8.53 -18.09
N ASN A 21 -7.89 7.81 -19.16
CA ASN A 21 -9.09 8.15 -19.94
C ASN A 21 -10.36 8.07 -19.07
N THR A 22 -10.53 6.99 -18.29
CA THR A 22 -11.66 6.84 -17.35
C THR A 22 -11.66 7.92 -16.27
N SER A 23 -10.49 8.24 -15.70
CA SER A 23 -10.34 9.33 -14.73
C SER A 23 -10.77 10.69 -15.30
N ARG A 24 -10.36 10.99 -16.54
CA ARG A 24 -10.76 12.22 -17.23
C ARG A 24 -12.25 12.26 -17.53
N ARG A 25 -12.82 11.18 -18.06
CA ARG A 25 -14.27 11.06 -18.32
C ARG A 25 -15.09 11.25 -17.06
N ALA A 26 -14.62 10.72 -15.92
CA ALA A 26 -15.26 10.93 -14.63
C ALA A 26 -15.20 12.40 -14.19
N ALA A 27 -14.05 13.06 -14.32
CA ALA A 27 -13.91 14.48 -14.00
C ALA A 27 -14.83 15.36 -14.88
N GLU A 28 -14.92 15.06 -16.17
CA GLU A 28 -15.80 15.77 -17.13
C GLU A 28 -17.28 15.57 -16.81
N LYS A 29 -17.68 14.33 -16.49
CA LYS A 29 -19.03 14.03 -16.05
C LYS A 29 -19.39 14.81 -14.78
N LEU A 30 -18.51 14.78 -13.78
CA LEU A 30 -18.69 15.52 -12.52
C LEU A 30 -18.83 17.03 -12.75
N ALA A 31 -17.99 17.62 -13.59
CA ALA A 31 -18.09 19.04 -13.93
C ALA A 31 -19.39 19.39 -14.66
N SER A 32 -19.91 18.47 -15.48
CA SER A 32 -21.17 18.70 -16.20
C SER A 32 -22.41 18.58 -15.30
N HIS A 33 -22.35 17.73 -14.27
CA HIS A 33 -23.46 17.47 -13.36
C HIS A 33 -23.44 18.35 -12.09
N HIS A 34 -22.28 18.93 -11.75
CA HIS A 34 -22.08 19.72 -10.53
C HIS A 34 -21.46 21.09 -10.86
N GLY A 35 -22.29 22.15 -10.79
CA GLY A 35 -21.87 23.52 -11.14
C GLY A 35 -20.84 24.17 -10.21
N ASP A 36 -20.46 23.50 -9.12
CA ASP A 36 -19.42 23.93 -8.17
C ASP A 36 -18.08 23.20 -8.36
N VAL A 37 -17.96 22.36 -9.41
CA VAL A 37 -16.76 21.61 -9.76
C VAL A 37 -15.94 22.35 -10.82
N THR A 38 -14.63 22.44 -10.58
CA THR A 38 -13.62 22.89 -11.53
C THR A 38 -12.63 21.75 -11.79
N ILE A 39 -12.31 21.47 -13.05
CA ILE A 39 -11.32 20.47 -13.42
C ILE A 39 -9.95 21.14 -13.50
N GLY A 40 -9.05 20.71 -12.64
CA GLY A 40 -7.68 21.14 -12.61
C GLY A 40 -6.82 20.57 -13.73
N SER A 41 -5.77 21.29 -14.07
CA SER A 41 -4.74 20.83 -14.98
C SER A 41 -3.48 20.39 -14.22
N MET A 42 -3.15 19.11 -14.34
CA MET A 42 -1.88 18.55 -13.83
C MET A 42 -0.66 19.34 -14.32
N GLY A 43 -0.66 19.80 -15.57
CA GLY A 43 0.44 20.62 -16.12
C GLY A 43 0.49 22.05 -15.55
N ALA A 44 -0.67 22.65 -15.29
CA ALA A 44 -0.76 23.97 -14.64
C ALA A 44 -0.32 23.89 -13.17
N LEU A 45 -0.68 22.80 -12.49
CA LEU A 45 -0.11 22.49 -11.19
C LEU A 45 1.38 22.25 -11.33
N PHE A 46 1.87 21.35 -12.17
CA PHE A 46 3.31 21.09 -12.33
C PHE A 46 4.13 22.38 -12.46
N THR A 47 3.68 23.32 -13.29
CA THR A 47 4.30 24.64 -13.52
C THR A 47 3.95 25.73 -12.50
N GLN A 48 3.17 25.41 -11.47
CA GLN A 48 2.75 26.28 -10.35
C GLN A 48 2.08 27.58 -10.80
N ARG A 49 1.19 27.50 -11.81
CA ARG A 49 0.49 28.69 -12.31
C ARG A 49 -0.29 29.38 -11.18
N PRO A 50 -0.10 30.70 -10.94
CA PRO A 50 -0.68 31.37 -9.76
C PRO A 50 -2.21 31.28 -9.64
N GLY A 51 -2.94 31.31 -10.76
CA GLY A 51 -4.39 31.15 -10.78
C GLY A 51 -4.82 29.76 -10.31
N GLU A 52 -4.21 28.73 -10.89
CA GLU A 52 -4.48 27.34 -10.55
C GLU A 52 -4.14 27.01 -9.09
N MET A 53 -2.99 27.49 -8.61
CA MET A 53 -2.57 27.29 -7.22
C MET A 53 -3.49 27.99 -6.22
N ARG A 54 -4.08 29.13 -6.60
CA ARG A 54 -5.09 29.82 -5.78
C ARG A 54 -6.37 28.98 -5.70
N GLU A 55 -6.85 28.49 -6.84
CA GLU A 55 -8.06 27.66 -6.89
C GLU A 55 -7.90 26.34 -6.15
N LEU A 56 -6.75 25.68 -6.30
CA LEU A 56 -6.40 24.46 -5.56
C LEU A 56 -6.47 24.69 -4.04
N ARG A 57 -5.89 25.80 -3.55
CA ARG A 57 -5.86 26.12 -2.11
C ARG A 57 -7.19 26.58 -1.53
N SER A 58 -8.08 27.13 -2.37
CA SER A 58 -9.38 27.67 -1.93
C SER A 58 -10.54 26.70 -2.11
N SER A 59 -10.29 25.48 -2.60
CA SER A 59 -11.32 24.52 -2.98
C SER A 59 -11.12 23.20 -2.23
N ARG A 60 -12.19 22.43 -2.08
CA ARG A 60 -12.08 21.02 -1.68
C ARG A 60 -11.48 20.22 -2.83
N VAL A 61 -10.32 19.62 -2.61
CA VAL A 61 -9.58 18.91 -3.67
C VAL A 61 -10.02 17.46 -3.75
N ILE A 62 -10.19 16.97 -4.98
CA ILE A 62 -10.60 15.61 -5.28
C ILE A 62 -9.65 15.06 -6.33
N CYS A 63 -8.88 14.03 -6.00
CA CYS A 63 -7.95 13.38 -6.90
C CYS A 63 -8.59 12.12 -7.48
N ILE A 64 -8.49 11.94 -8.80
CA ILE A 64 -8.97 10.72 -9.46
C ILE A 64 -7.77 9.99 -10.06
N ASP A 65 -7.22 9.02 -9.34
CA ASP A 65 -6.03 8.28 -9.74
C ASP A 65 -6.37 7.16 -10.73
N GLY A 66 -5.73 7.18 -11.90
CA GLY A 66 -6.01 6.24 -12.97
C GLY A 66 -5.32 4.88 -12.82
N CYS A 67 -4.23 4.81 -12.04
CA CYS A 67 -3.45 3.59 -11.83
C CYS A 67 -2.63 3.68 -10.53
N GLY A 68 -1.88 2.62 -10.23
CA GLY A 68 -1.07 2.48 -9.00
C GLY A 68 -0.01 3.56 -8.78
N THR A 69 0.40 4.29 -9.83
CA THR A 69 1.38 5.39 -9.71
C THR A 69 0.82 6.64 -9.03
N LYS A 70 -0.50 6.70 -8.80
CA LYS A 70 -1.17 7.72 -7.99
C LYS A 70 -0.79 9.17 -8.31
N CYS A 71 -0.54 9.46 -9.59
CA CYS A 71 0.07 10.73 -10.00
C CYS A 71 -0.74 11.97 -9.59
N ALA A 72 -2.08 11.89 -9.48
CA ALA A 72 -2.91 13.03 -9.10
C ALA A 72 -2.81 13.29 -7.59
N SER A 73 -2.99 12.26 -6.76
CA SER A 73 -2.89 12.41 -5.31
C SER A 73 -1.46 12.75 -4.84
N VAL A 74 -0.44 12.11 -5.44
CA VAL A 74 0.97 12.43 -5.18
C VAL A 74 1.28 13.88 -5.53
N LEU A 75 0.79 14.37 -6.67
CA LEU A 75 1.01 15.77 -7.04
C LEU A 75 0.26 16.71 -6.08
N ALA A 76 -0.98 16.40 -5.71
CA ALA A 76 -1.75 17.23 -4.78
C ALA A 76 -1.06 17.34 -3.41
N ASP A 77 -0.58 16.21 -2.86
CA ASP A 77 0.16 16.18 -1.59
C ASP A 77 1.46 17.00 -1.67
N ALA A 78 2.23 16.83 -2.76
CA ALA A 78 3.41 17.65 -3.02
C ALA A 78 3.11 19.16 -3.07
N ARG A 79 1.84 19.56 -3.25
CA ARG A 79 1.36 20.95 -3.23
C ARG A 79 0.72 21.40 -1.92
N GLY A 80 0.85 20.58 -0.88
CA GLY A 80 0.36 20.85 0.46
C GLY A 80 -1.13 20.62 0.63
N VAL A 81 -1.76 19.84 -0.26
CA VAL A 81 -3.15 19.42 -0.11
C VAL A 81 -3.20 18.16 0.74
N LYS A 82 -3.57 18.29 2.02
CA LYS A 82 -3.60 17.17 2.96
C LYS A 82 -4.95 16.44 3.04
N ASP A 83 -6.04 17.18 2.83
CA ASP A 83 -7.41 16.66 3.01
C ASP A 83 -8.11 16.37 1.67
N ALA A 84 -7.36 15.87 0.68
CA ALA A 84 -7.93 15.52 -0.61
C ALA A 84 -8.79 14.26 -0.53
N LEU A 85 -9.96 14.27 -1.17
CA LEU A 85 -10.68 13.03 -1.45
C LEU A 85 -9.94 12.29 -2.58
N ILE A 86 -9.53 11.04 -2.34
CA ILE A 86 -8.82 10.23 -3.34
C ILE A 86 -9.77 9.15 -3.86
N ILE A 87 -9.94 9.11 -5.18
CA ILE A 87 -10.73 8.09 -5.87
C ILE A 87 -9.81 7.30 -6.80
N SER A 88 -9.61 6.02 -6.49
CA SER A 88 -8.76 5.11 -7.25
C SER A 88 -9.57 4.36 -8.31
N ILE A 89 -9.31 4.62 -9.60
CA ILE A 89 -9.97 3.92 -10.71
C ILE A 89 -9.75 2.40 -10.65
N PRO A 90 -8.56 1.85 -10.31
CA PRO A 90 -8.39 0.41 -10.12
C PRO A 90 -9.32 -0.18 -9.06
N GLU A 91 -9.46 0.48 -7.90
CA GLU A 91 -10.34 0.04 -6.82
C GLU A 91 -11.80 0.07 -7.27
N VAL A 92 -12.26 1.18 -7.83
CA VAL A 92 -13.63 1.31 -8.35
C VAL A 92 -13.88 0.27 -9.45
N SER A 93 -12.92 0.05 -10.35
CA SER A 93 -13.04 -0.91 -11.45
C SER A 93 -13.13 -2.36 -11.00
N SER A 94 -12.46 -2.73 -9.90
CA SER A 94 -12.57 -4.07 -9.31
C SER A 94 -13.95 -4.33 -8.69
N ALA A 95 -14.62 -3.28 -8.20
CA ALA A 95 -15.95 -3.38 -7.60
C ALA A 95 -17.08 -3.48 -8.65
N VAL A 96 -16.85 -3.02 -9.87
CA VAL A 96 -17.81 -3.09 -10.99
C VAL A 96 -17.78 -4.47 -11.65
N LYS A 97 -18.90 -5.19 -11.62
CA LYS A 97 -19.05 -6.54 -12.21
C LYS A 97 -19.68 -6.50 -13.60
N GLY A 98 -19.11 -7.28 -14.53
CA GLY A 98 -19.78 -7.84 -15.72
C GLY A 98 -20.65 -6.90 -16.55
N ASP A 99 -20.05 -5.96 -17.27
CA ASP A 99 -20.79 -5.01 -18.12
C ASP A 99 -20.17 -4.90 -19.54
N GLN A 100 -21.02 -4.62 -20.54
CA GLN A 100 -20.61 -4.41 -21.93
C GLN A 100 -19.80 -3.13 -22.13
N ASP A 101 -20.04 -2.08 -21.33
CA ASP A 101 -19.22 -0.87 -21.26
C ASP A 101 -18.69 -0.63 -19.84
N LYS A 102 -17.74 -1.48 -19.45
CA LYS A 102 -17.08 -1.40 -18.14
C LYS A 102 -16.50 -0.02 -17.83
N ALA A 103 -16.07 0.75 -18.84
CA ALA A 103 -15.51 2.07 -18.62
C ALA A 103 -16.57 3.08 -18.17
N GLN A 104 -17.75 3.05 -18.77
CA GLN A 104 -18.86 3.91 -18.36
C GLN A 104 -19.37 3.56 -16.96
N SER A 105 -19.51 2.27 -16.65
CA SER A 105 -19.98 1.83 -15.34
C SER A 105 -19.01 2.21 -14.21
N VAL A 106 -17.70 2.26 -14.51
CA VAL A 106 -16.71 2.82 -13.57
C VAL A 106 -16.87 4.32 -13.40
N VAL A 107 -17.09 5.07 -14.47
CA VAL A 107 -17.37 6.51 -14.40
C VAL A 107 -18.61 6.81 -13.54
N ASP A 108 -19.67 6.02 -13.71
CA ASP A 108 -20.90 6.15 -12.94
C ASP A 108 -20.68 5.82 -11.46
N ALA A 109 -19.86 4.81 -11.17
CA ALA A 109 -19.47 4.48 -9.80
C ALA A 109 -18.61 5.57 -9.15
N VAL A 110 -17.71 6.23 -9.89
CA VAL A 110 -16.95 7.39 -9.39
C VAL A 110 -17.88 8.54 -9.02
N GLU A 111 -18.88 8.82 -9.84
CA GLU A 111 -19.89 9.84 -9.52
C GLU A 111 -20.69 9.49 -8.26
N ALA A 112 -21.08 8.22 -8.09
CA ALA A 112 -21.76 7.78 -6.88
C ALA A 112 -20.89 7.97 -5.62
N VAL A 113 -19.58 7.71 -5.69
CA VAL A 113 -18.63 7.99 -4.60
C VAL A 113 -18.58 9.48 -4.30
N PHE A 114 -18.46 10.33 -5.33
CA PHE A 114 -18.45 11.77 -5.19
C PHE A 114 -19.72 12.34 -4.55
N VAL A 115 -20.91 11.84 -4.94
CA VAL A 115 -22.19 12.31 -4.41
C VAL A 115 -22.37 11.94 -2.94
N ARG A 116 -21.97 10.73 -2.53
CA ARG A 116 -21.98 10.29 -1.12
C ARG A 116 -21.12 11.21 -0.25
N GLU A 117 -19.90 11.48 -0.71
CA GLU A 117 -18.95 12.40 -0.08
C GLU A 117 -19.44 13.85 0.00
N ALA A 118 -20.26 14.29 -0.96
CA ALA A 118 -20.88 15.61 -0.96
C ALA A 118 -22.10 15.71 -0.03
N ALA A 119 -22.80 14.60 0.23
CA ALA A 119 -23.98 14.53 1.09
C ALA A 119 -23.65 14.55 2.60
N GLY A 120 -22.37 14.57 2.97
CA GLY A 120 -21.95 14.43 4.37
C GLY A 120 -22.17 13.02 4.93
N GLU A 121 -22.60 12.08 4.07
CA GLU A 121 -22.33 10.66 4.26
C GLU A 121 -20.83 10.49 4.09
N LYS A 122 -20.11 10.72 5.21
CA LYS A 122 -18.72 10.30 5.33
C LYS A 122 -18.64 8.89 4.70
N GLN A 123 -17.85 8.71 3.63
CA GLN A 123 -16.97 7.56 3.68
C GLN A 123 -16.31 7.69 5.03
N THR A 124 -16.44 6.66 5.84
CA THR A 124 -15.51 6.43 6.91
C THR A 124 -14.10 6.41 6.28
N GLN A 125 -13.50 7.58 6.02
CA GLN A 125 -12.20 7.85 6.59
C GLN A 125 -12.40 7.52 8.05
N ALA A 126 -11.94 6.33 8.42
CA ALA A 126 -11.81 5.98 9.82
C ALA A 126 -11.19 7.21 10.50
N PRO A 127 -11.74 7.66 11.63
CA PRO A 127 -11.06 8.66 12.42
C PRO A 127 -9.61 8.19 12.61
N GLU A 128 -8.67 9.14 12.65
CA GLU A 128 -7.44 8.96 13.42
C GLU A 128 -7.83 8.74 14.90
N GLU A 129 -8.36 7.57 15.16
CA GLU A 129 -8.31 6.82 16.41
C GLU A 129 -7.36 5.68 16.09
N GLU A 130 -6.53 5.26 17.06
CA GLU A 130 -5.60 4.14 16.93
C GLU A 130 -6.33 2.83 16.59
N ALA A 131 -6.70 2.66 15.32
CA ALA A 131 -7.14 1.40 14.76
C ALA A 131 -5.87 0.62 14.47
N GLY A 132 -5.54 -0.29 15.39
CA GLY A 132 -4.55 -1.32 15.12
C GLY A 132 -4.81 -1.96 13.75
N PRO A 133 -3.76 -2.35 13.04
CA PRO A 133 -3.83 -2.75 11.64
C PRO A 133 -4.80 -3.92 11.46
N GLU A 134 -5.63 -3.85 10.43
CA GLU A 134 -6.51 -4.95 10.02
C GLU A 134 -5.68 -6.21 9.80
N LEU A 135 -5.76 -7.15 10.75
CA LEU A 135 -5.03 -8.40 10.70
C LEU A 135 -5.92 -9.43 10.02
N LEU A 136 -5.58 -9.76 8.78
CA LEU A 136 -6.22 -10.84 8.04
C LEU A 136 -5.81 -12.15 8.70
N GLU A 137 -6.77 -12.96 9.10
CA GLU A 137 -6.53 -14.26 9.70
C GLU A 137 -7.29 -15.33 8.92
N GLU A 138 -6.57 -16.36 8.49
CA GLU A 138 -7.13 -17.51 7.80
C GLU A 138 -6.60 -18.78 8.46
N THR A 139 -7.49 -19.70 8.81
CA THR A 139 -7.11 -20.98 9.41
C THR A 139 -7.36 -22.10 8.40
N PHE A 140 -6.33 -22.91 8.16
CA PHE A 140 -6.40 -24.12 7.36
C PHE A 140 -5.85 -25.31 8.16
N ASP A 141 -6.72 -26.28 8.45
CA ASP A 141 -6.43 -27.39 9.37
C ASP A 141 -5.95 -26.89 10.74
N LYS A 142 -4.71 -27.18 11.13
CA LYS A 142 -4.08 -26.72 12.39
C LYS A 142 -3.21 -25.47 12.21
N PHE A 143 -3.13 -24.93 11.00
CA PHE A 143 -2.28 -23.80 10.67
C PHE A 143 -3.13 -22.52 10.58
N THR A 144 -2.91 -21.59 11.51
CA THR A 144 -3.53 -20.26 11.48
C THR A 144 -2.51 -19.28 10.94
N LEU A 145 -2.79 -18.70 9.78
CA LEU A 145 -1.96 -17.70 9.14
C LEU A 145 -2.49 -16.30 9.43
N ARG A 146 -1.61 -15.42 9.88
CA ARG A 146 -1.90 -14.01 10.13
C ARG A 146 -1.15 -13.13 9.15
N VAL A 147 -1.82 -12.14 8.57
CA VAL A 147 -1.22 -11.17 7.64
C VAL A 147 -1.71 -9.77 8.01
N LYS A 148 -0.78 -8.88 8.35
CA LYS A 148 -1.07 -7.49 8.69
C LYS A 148 -1.40 -6.68 7.41
N GLY A 149 -2.55 -6.02 7.39
CA GLY A 149 -3.20 -5.48 6.19
C GLY A 149 -2.53 -4.24 5.56
N ASP A 150 -1.86 -3.43 6.38
CA ASP A 150 -1.19 -2.18 6.00
C ASP A 150 0.24 -2.39 5.46
N LEU A 151 0.70 -3.64 5.36
CA LEU A 151 2.06 -3.98 4.93
C LEU A 151 2.12 -4.45 3.46
N ARG A 152 3.33 -4.38 2.90
CA ARG A 152 3.68 -5.05 1.64
C ARG A 152 4.55 -6.26 1.92
N TYR A 153 4.50 -7.27 1.05
CA TYR A 153 5.15 -8.56 1.26
C TYR A 153 5.93 -9.02 0.04
N SER A 154 7.13 -9.55 0.27
CA SER A 154 7.94 -10.17 -0.78
C SER A 154 7.54 -11.63 -1.01
N ASP A 155 7.95 -12.18 -2.16
CA ASP A 155 7.78 -13.61 -2.44
C ASP A 155 8.56 -14.51 -1.48
N ASN A 156 9.63 -13.96 -0.89
CA ASN A 156 10.48 -14.58 0.13
C ASN A 156 9.92 -14.43 1.56
N ASP A 157 8.66 -14.02 1.71
CA ASP A 157 7.94 -13.98 2.99
C ASP A 157 8.45 -12.95 4.00
N PHE A 158 9.05 -11.86 3.51
CA PHE A 158 9.38 -10.68 4.31
C PHE A 158 8.33 -9.60 4.12
N TRP A 159 8.02 -8.85 5.17
CA TRP A 159 7.14 -7.70 5.11
C TRP A 159 7.92 -6.39 5.15
N VAL A 160 7.34 -5.35 4.57
CA VAL A 160 7.83 -3.99 4.66
C VAL A 160 6.74 -3.01 5.09
N SER A 161 7.14 -2.02 5.89
CA SER A 161 6.32 -0.89 6.34
C SER A 161 7.06 0.42 6.07
N VAL A 162 6.37 1.44 5.59
CA VAL A 162 6.97 2.76 5.36
C VAL A 162 6.72 3.65 6.57
N GLU A 163 7.80 4.13 7.19
CA GLU A 163 7.77 5.00 8.37
C GLU A 163 8.71 6.18 8.15
N ASN A 164 8.17 7.40 8.07
CA ASN A 164 8.95 8.64 7.92
C ASN A 164 9.94 8.63 6.73
N GLY A 165 9.59 7.99 5.63
CA GLY A 165 10.43 7.87 4.43
C GLY A 165 11.44 6.72 4.47
N ASN A 166 11.63 6.06 5.62
CA ASN A 166 12.37 4.82 5.72
C ASN A 166 11.44 3.61 5.58
N VAL A 167 12.04 2.45 5.34
CA VAL A 167 11.35 1.17 5.18
C VAL A 167 11.77 0.25 6.32
N ARG A 168 10.84 -0.08 7.23
CA ARG A 168 11.04 -1.14 8.22
C ARG A 168 10.75 -2.49 7.58
N VAL A 169 11.61 -3.47 7.84
CA VAL A 169 11.57 -4.82 7.30
C VAL A 169 11.40 -5.84 8.42
N GLY A 170 10.60 -6.88 8.21
CA GLY A 170 10.50 -8.01 9.13
C GLY A 170 10.06 -9.31 8.48
N VAL A 171 9.88 -10.34 9.30
CA VAL A 171 9.50 -11.70 8.87
C VAL A 171 7.99 -11.87 8.95
N SER A 172 7.36 -12.50 7.95
CA SER A 172 5.93 -12.80 8.02
C SER A 172 5.62 -13.91 9.01
N ASP A 173 4.36 -13.97 9.47
CA ASP A 173 3.88 -15.07 10.30
C ASP A 173 4.00 -16.44 9.59
N PHE A 174 3.86 -16.48 8.26
CA PHE A 174 4.08 -17.71 7.51
C PHE A 174 5.52 -18.22 7.65
N LEU A 175 6.51 -17.36 7.45
CA LEU A 175 7.90 -17.76 7.44
C LEU A 175 8.38 -18.20 8.84
N GLN A 176 7.99 -17.48 9.89
CA GLN A 176 8.37 -17.87 11.25
C GLN A 176 7.78 -19.25 11.63
N GLN A 177 6.52 -19.55 11.25
CA GLN A 177 5.93 -20.87 11.51
C GLN A 177 6.63 -21.98 10.71
N MET A 178 7.07 -21.68 9.49
CA MET A 178 7.83 -22.61 8.66
C MET A 178 9.20 -22.92 9.26
N MET A 179 9.86 -21.91 9.84
CA MET A 179 11.11 -22.08 10.57
C MET A 179 10.91 -22.79 11.91
N SER A 180 9.74 -22.67 12.55
CA SER A 180 9.53 -23.00 13.97
C SER A 180 10.45 -22.20 14.89
N ASP A 181 10.90 -22.78 16.02
CA ASP A 181 11.58 -22.04 17.08
C ASP A 181 12.93 -21.50 16.60
N VAL A 182 12.98 -20.19 16.33
CA VAL A 182 14.18 -19.46 15.93
C VAL A 182 15.04 -19.24 17.17
N TYR A 183 16.29 -19.72 17.14
CA TYR A 183 17.21 -19.62 18.26
C TYR A 183 18.47 -18.83 17.95
N TYR A 184 18.67 -18.41 16.69
CA TYR A 184 19.82 -17.60 16.30
C TYR A 184 19.46 -16.69 15.14
N VAL A 185 19.91 -15.44 15.22
CA VAL A 185 19.75 -14.42 14.18
C VAL A 185 21.05 -13.65 14.07
N ARG A 186 21.54 -13.48 12.85
CA ARG A 186 22.66 -12.60 12.53
C ARG A 186 22.20 -11.56 11.54
N LEU A 187 22.32 -10.30 11.92
CA LEU A 187 21.98 -9.16 11.08
C LEU A 187 23.25 -8.47 10.52
N ALA A 188 23.16 -7.94 9.31
CA ALA A 188 24.17 -7.05 8.73
C ALA A 188 24.26 -5.73 9.51
N GLU A 189 25.41 -5.06 9.40
CA GLU A 189 25.68 -3.85 10.16
C GLU A 189 24.99 -2.61 9.58
N VAL A 190 24.70 -1.64 10.47
CA VAL A 190 24.22 -0.31 10.06
C VAL A 190 25.27 0.36 9.17
N GLY A 191 24.80 1.02 8.11
CA GLY A 191 25.63 1.62 7.06
C GLY A 191 25.93 0.69 5.89
N THR A 192 25.55 -0.59 5.97
CA THR A 192 25.66 -1.51 4.83
C THR A 192 24.67 -1.10 3.74
N HIS A 193 25.16 -0.96 2.51
CA HIS A 193 24.33 -0.83 1.31
C HIS A 193 23.93 -2.22 0.81
N ILE A 194 22.66 -2.38 0.46
CA ILE A 194 22.03 -3.65 0.07
C ILE A 194 21.17 -3.42 -1.17
N GLN A 195 21.12 -4.38 -2.07
CA GLN A 195 20.23 -4.37 -3.24
C GLN A 195 19.07 -5.34 -3.02
N MET A 196 17.90 -5.05 -3.58
CA MET A 196 16.76 -5.99 -3.54
C MET A 196 17.19 -7.39 -3.97
N PHE A 197 16.79 -8.40 -3.20
CA PHE A 197 17.19 -9.81 -3.32
C PHE A 197 18.59 -10.18 -2.80
N ASP A 198 19.38 -9.23 -2.30
CA ASP A 198 20.63 -9.55 -1.59
C ASP A 198 20.37 -10.25 -0.26
N GLU A 199 21.38 -10.97 0.21
CA GLU A 199 21.43 -11.52 1.55
C GLU A 199 21.95 -10.47 2.53
N ALA A 200 21.13 -10.10 3.51
CA ALA A 200 21.52 -9.23 4.61
C ALA A 200 21.36 -9.97 5.93
N GLY A 201 22.11 -11.06 6.10
CA GLY A 201 22.11 -11.84 7.34
C GLY A 201 21.48 -13.21 7.21
N ALA A 202 21.27 -13.87 8.35
CA ALA A 202 20.77 -15.23 8.41
C ALA A 202 20.00 -15.47 9.71
N MET A 203 19.13 -16.47 9.70
CA MET A 203 18.40 -16.94 10.86
C MET A 203 18.32 -18.46 10.88
N GLU A 204 18.38 -19.03 12.08
CA GLU A 204 18.44 -20.46 12.30
C GLU A 204 17.38 -20.92 13.30
N SER A 205 16.82 -22.08 12.99
CA SER A 205 15.97 -22.85 13.86
C SER A 205 16.47 -24.29 13.96
N THR A 206 15.80 -25.11 14.76
CA THR A 206 16.12 -26.54 14.87
C THR A 206 15.85 -27.31 13.57
N LYS A 207 15.10 -26.71 12.63
CA LYS A 207 14.71 -27.35 11.36
C LYS A 207 15.50 -26.84 10.17
N THR A 208 15.83 -25.55 10.16
CA THR A 208 16.30 -24.87 8.93
C THR A 208 17.23 -23.72 9.27
N LEU A 209 18.21 -23.49 8.39
CA LEU A 209 18.99 -22.26 8.28
C LEU A 209 18.49 -21.52 7.04
N LEU A 210 18.13 -20.24 7.18
CA LEU A 210 17.72 -19.38 6.06
C LEU A 210 18.51 -18.08 6.04
N GLU A 211 18.83 -17.63 4.84
CA GLU A 211 19.35 -16.30 4.59
C GLU A 211 18.21 -15.26 4.65
N ILE A 212 18.53 -14.07 5.17
CA ILE A 212 17.60 -12.95 5.20
C ILE A 212 17.69 -12.22 3.86
N ILE A 213 16.68 -12.41 3.02
CA ILE A 213 16.63 -11.81 1.69
C ILE A 213 15.95 -10.45 1.77
N VAL A 214 16.65 -9.39 1.35
CA VAL A 214 16.13 -8.03 1.50
C VAL A 214 15.06 -7.71 0.45
N PRO A 215 13.91 -7.14 0.85
CA PRO A 215 12.80 -6.85 -0.05
C PRO A 215 12.90 -5.48 -0.75
N VAL A 216 13.95 -4.69 -0.47
CA VAL A 216 14.14 -3.33 -1.00
C VAL A 216 15.63 -2.98 -1.02
N SER A 217 16.06 -2.24 -2.03
CA SER A 217 17.40 -1.67 -2.16
C SER A 217 17.57 -0.43 -1.30
N GLY A 218 18.73 -0.24 -0.67
CA GLY A 218 19.02 0.95 0.12
C GLY A 218 20.15 0.78 1.11
N THR A 219 20.21 1.68 2.08
CA THR A 219 21.20 1.64 3.17
C THR A 219 20.52 1.26 4.48
N ILE A 220 21.05 0.27 5.20
CA ILE A 220 20.58 -0.08 6.55
C ILE A 220 20.89 1.08 7.49
N VAL A 221 19.87 1.70 8.06
CA VAL A 221 20.00 2.80 9.02
C VAL A 221 19.76 2.36 10.46
N GLU A 222 19.09 1.23 10.66
CA GLU A 222 18.86 0.63 11.98
C GLU A 222 18.76 -0.90 11.86
N ARG A 223 19.21 -1.62 12.90
CA ARG A 223 19.05 -3.08 13.03
C ARG A 223 18.51 -3.41 14.42
N ASN A 224 17.67 -4.44 14.51
CA ASN A 224 17.13 -4.90 15.79
C ASN A 224 18.15 -5.75 16.55
N SER A 225 19.05 -5.09 17.27
CA SER A 225 20.08 -5.75 18.09
C SER A 225 19.53 -6.68 19.17
N LYS A 226 18.27 -6.51 19.58
CA LYS A 226 17.63 -7.39 20.57
C LYS A 226 17.49 -8.83 20.09
N LEU A 227 17.49 -9.07 18.77
CA LEU A 227 17.37 -10.41 18.21
C LEU A 227 18.63 -11.27 18.42
N GLU A 228 19.77 -10.68 18.80
CA GLU A 228 20.97 -11.44 19.18
C GLU A 228 20.79 -12.14 20.53
N ASP A 229 20.10 -11.48 21.48
CA ASP A 229 19.83 -12.00 22.83
C ASP A 229 18.47 -12.70 22.93
N SER A 230 17.49 -12.28 22.11
CA SER A 230 16.10 -12.74 22.14
C SER A 230 15.57 -13.03 20.72
N PRO A 231 16.13 -14.03 20.01
CA PRO A 231 15.72 -14.41 18.66
C PRO A 231 14.26 -14.89 18.57
N GLU A 232 13.70 -15.41 19.66
CA GLU A 232 12.32 -15.88 19.77
C GLU A 232 11.28 -14.79 19.52
N LEU A 233 11.66 -13.51 19.59
CA LEU A 233 10.79 -12.38 19.26
C LEU A 233 10.25 -12.44 17.82
N ILE A 234 10.98 -13.08 16.88
CA ILE A 234 10.50 -13.35 15.53
C ILE A 234 9.27 -14.27 15.54
N ASN A 235 9.26 -15.26 16.43
CA ASN A 235 8.13 -16.19 16.57
C ASN A 235 6.98 -15.57 17.36
N GLU A 236 7.28 -14.86 18.46
CA GLU A 236 6.27 -14.31 19.36
C GLU A 236 5.52 -13.11 18.76
N ASP A 237 6.22 -12.23 18.06
CA ASP A 237 5.69 -10.94 17.61
C ASP A 237 6.32 -10.50 16.27
N PRO A 238 6.09 -11.27 15.18
CA PRO A 238 6.73 -11.07 13.87
C PRO A 238 6.44 -9.68 13.25
N TYR A 239 5.32 -9.07 13.61
CA TYR A 239 4.87 -7.77 13.07
C TYR A 239 5.12 -6.58 14.00
N GLY A 240 5.62 -6.85 15.22
CA GLY A 240 5.94 -5.85 16.22
C GLY A 240 7.41 -5.94 16.61
N ARG A 241 7.71 -6.56 17.76
CA ARG A 241 9.06 -6.65 18.35
C ARG A 241 10.06 -7.45 17.50
N GLY A 242 9.59 -8.30 16.59
CA GLY A 242 10.40 -9.16 15.72
C GLY A 242 10.88 -8.53 14.41
N TRP A 243 10.83 -7.20 14.25
CA TRP A 243 11.37 -6.52 13.06
C TRP A 243 12.88 -6.72 12.93
N LEU A 244 13.42 -6.66 11.71
CA LEU A 244 14.83 -6.95 11.40
C LEU A 244 15.64 -5.66 11.18
N TYR A 245 15.21 -4.84 10.23
CA TYR A 245 15.93 -3.65 9.76
C TYR A 245 15.03 -2.44 9.61
N VAL A 246 15.64 -1.26 9.66
CA VAL A 246 15.13 -0.04 9.02
C VAL A 246 16.12 0.33 7.92
N VAL A 247 15.60 0.51 6.71
CA VAL A 247 16.36 0.80 5.49
C VAL A 247 15.96 2.17 4.97
N ASN A 248 16.94 3.01 4.65
CA ASN A 248 16.71 4.19 3.82
C ASN A 248 16.73 3.75 2.35
N PRO A 249 15.58 3.72 1.66
CA PRO A 249 15.47 3.12 0.34
C PRO A 249 16.14 3.99 -0.73
N ASP A 250 16.79 3.34 -1.70
CA ASP A 250 17.31 4.04 -2.89
C ASP A 250 16.17 4.48 -3.81
N ASP A 251 15.15 3.63 -3.95
CA ASP A 251 13.94 3.88 -4.73
C ASP A 251 12.72 3.29 -4.02
N ILE A 252 11.85 4.16 -3.48
CA ILE A 252 10.62 3.75 -2.80
C ILE A 252 9.63 3.04 -3.74
N THR A 253 9.76 3.21 -5.06
CA THR A 253 8.84 2.58 -6.02
C THR A 253 9.08 1.08 -6.18
N GLU A 254 10.22 0.54 -5.72
CA GLU A 254 10.45 -0.92 -5.65
C GLU A 254 9.38 -1.65 -4.83
N LEU A 255 8.76 -0.96 -3.85
CA LEU A 255 7.67 -1.51 -3.05
C LEU A 255 6.42 -1.83 -3.87
N GLU A 256 6.27 -1.26 -5.07
CA GLU A 256 5.18 -1.61 -6.01
C GLU A 256 5.33 -3.01 -6.60
N LEU A 257 6.55 -3.59 -6.56
CA LEU A 257 6.82 -4.97 -6.98
C LEU A 257 6.38 -5.99 -5.92
N LEU A 258 6.11 -5.53 -4.70
CA LEU A 258 5.71 -6.35 -3.56
C LEU A 258 4.19 -6.54 -3.52
N LYS A 259 3.78 -7.67 -2.97
CA LYS A 259 2.37 -8.06 -2.82
C LYS A 259 1.70 -7.21 -1.75
N ASN A 260 0.44 -6.84 -1.96
CA ASN A 260 -0.40 -6.39 -0.85
C ASN A 260 -0.78 -7.57 0.07
N ALA A 261 -1.36 -7.27 1.23
CA ALA A 261 -1.76 -8.27 2.22
C ALA A 261 -2.70 -9.36 1.66
N SER A 262 -3.70 -9.00 0.85
CA SER A 262 -4.65 -9.96 0.27
C SER A 262 -4.01 -10.90 -0.76
N GLU A 263 -3.15 -10.34 -1.62
CA GLU A 263 -2.34 -11.11 -2.57
C GLU A 263 -1.39 -12.06 -1.85
N TYR A 264 -0.74 -11.57 -0.79
CA TYR A 264 0.17 -12.35 0.02
C TYR A 264 -0.54 -13.45 0.81
N MET A 265 -1.70 -13.17 1.42
CA MET A 265 -2.53 -14.17 2.09
C MET A 265 -2.86 -15.34 1.16
N THR A 266 -3.30 -15.03 -0.07
CA THR A 266 -3.57 -16.06 -1.09
C THR A 266 -2.32 -16.87 -1.43
N HIS A 267 -1.19 -16.19 -1.59
CA HIS A 267 0.10 -16.80 -1.89
C HIS A 267 0.61 -17.72 -0.77
N ALA A 268 0.59 -17.24 0.48
CA ALA A 268 1.03 -17.97 1.66
C ALA A 268 0.12 -19.17 1.96
N LEU A 269 -1.21 -19.06 1.82
CA LEU A 269 -2.13 -20.19 1.92
C LEU A 269 -1.85 -21.28 0.86
N SER A 270 -1.51 -20.87 -0.36
CA SER A 270 -1.11 -21.81 -1.42
C SER A 270 0.17 -22.57 -1.05
N LYS A 271 1.15 -21.88 -0.47
CA LYS A 271 2.40 -22.50 0.03
C LYS A 271 2.11 -23.44 1.21
N ALA A 272 1.35 -23.00 2.21
CA ALA A 272 0.97 -23.82 3.37
C ALA A 272 0.27 -25.13 2.95
N LYS A 273 -0.68 -25.06 2.02
CA LYS A 273 -1.38 -26.24 1.48
C LYS A 273 -0.42 -27.23 0.79
N LYS A 274 0.56 -26.72 0.04
CA LYS A 274 1.58 -27.57 -0.62
C LYS A 274 2.48 -28.25 0.39
N GLU A 275 2.94 -27.53 1.41
CA GLU A 275 3.82 -28.10 2.45
C GLU A 275 3.12 -29.15 3.31
N ILE A 276 1.85 -28.92 3.69
CA ILE A 276 1.05 -29.94 4.39
C ILE A 276 0.80 -31.16 3.48
N GLY A 277 0.50 -30.94 2.21
CA GLY A 277 0.29 -32.03 1.23
C GLY A 277 1.52 -32.92 1.01
N LYS A 278 2.74 -32.40 1.21
CA LYS A 278 3.97 -33.21 1.22
C LYS A 278 4.03 -34.13 2.45
N LYS A 279 3.70 -33.62 3.64
CA LYS A 279 3.75 -34.37 4.91
C LYS A 279 2.75 -35.52 5.04
N VAL A 280 1.67 -35.54 4.25
CA VAL A 280 0.65 -36.62 4.27
C VAL A 280 1.06 -37.82 3.39
N LYS A 281 2.09 -37.67 2.56
CA LYS A 281 2.56 -38.72 1.64
C LYS A 281 3.74 -39.54 2.15
N ASP A 282 4.31 -39.15 3.29
CA ASP A 282 5.37 -39.87 4.00
C ASP A 282 4.78 -40.61 5.22
#